data_AF-A0A233S9Z1-F1
#
_entry.id   AF-A0A233S9Z1-F1
#
_cell.length_a   1.000
_cell.length_b   1.000
_cell.length_c   1.000
_cell.angle_alpha   90.00
_cell.angle_beta   90.00
_cell.angle_gamma   90.00
#
_symmetry.space_group_name_H-M   'P 1'
#
loop_
_entity.id
_entity.type
_entity.pdbx_description
1 polymer ?
#
loop_
_entity_poly.entity_id
_entity_poly.type
_entity_poly.pdbx_seq_one_letter_code
_entity_poly.pdbx_strand_id
1 'polypeptide(L)'
;MPWTAVAAIVLVGAYQQGLLSWDKPPASGPAKAVALPGGGTSDGDRCGTKGYHHFPLPAAASSPAPQATPRPGPQLDLGSYGYSQSGRDGGTFHIGLLFAQGPKGSLKVSRTLGGEGVAVEIEGPDGLVAGAHGLPVTWDSPRKTGREDKTHIDLTGGGGGEITLPARALCPGYDANAVWKGLQPPIDSSNTMTGQPAYTLTVSVRDPGIGELRKSIGVPVGGNLLSANNLVPDGP
;
A
#
# COMPACT_ATOMS: atom_id res chain seq x y z
N MET A 1 -8.33 -57.71 14.94
CA MET A 1 -8.80 -56.42 14.40
C MET A 1 -9.57 -55.72 15.51
N PRO A 2 -8.93 -54.78 16.26
CA PRO A 2 -9.41 -53.39 16.21
C PRO A 2 -8.30 -52.38 16.55
N TRP A 3 -7.59 -51.88 15.55
CA TRP A 3 -6.69 -50.71 15.71
C TRP A 3 -7.07 -49.56 14.75
N THR A 4 -7.97 -49.83 13.81
CA THR A 4 -8.44 -48.85 12.83
C THR A 4 -9.45 -47.84 13.41
N ALA A 5 -10.17 -48.21 14.48
CA ALA A 5 -11.19 -47.34 15.07
C ALA A 5 -10.59 -46.17 15.89
N VAL A 6 -9.42 -46.34 16.50
CA VAL A 6 -8.81 -45.30 17.37
C VAL A 6 -8.23 -44.16 16.55
N ALA A 7 -7.64 -44.44 15.37
CA ALA A 7 -7.06 -43.42 14.50
C ALA A 7 -8.11 -42.45 13.92
N ALA A 8 -9.32 -42.95 13.60
CA ALA A 8 -10.38 -42.13 13.04
C ALA A 8 -10.93 -41.10 14.04
N ILE A 9 -11.00 -41.45 15.34
CA ILE A 9 -11.54 -40.56 16.37
C ILE A 9 -10.56 -39.41 16.68
N VAL A 10 -9.25 -39.66 16.62
CA VAL A 10 -8.22 -38.62 16.84
C VAL A 10 -8.26 -37.56 15.72
N LEU A 11 -8.49 -37.98 14.46
CA LEU A 11 -8.57 -37.06 13.32
C LEU A 11 -9.83 -36.16 13.39
N VAL A 12 -10.97 -36.68 13.85
CA VAL A 12 -12.20 -35.88 14.00
C VAL A 12 -12.08 -34.91 15.18
N GLY A 13 -11.45 -35.33 16.29
CA GLY A 13 -11.19 -34.45 17.43
C GLY A 13 -10.26 -33.28 17.10
N ALA A 14 -9.20 -33.53 16.32
CA ALA A 14 -8.27 -32.48 15.90
C ALA A 14 -8.88 -31.48 14.89
N TYR A 15 -9.81 -31.95 14.05
CA TYR A 15 -10.55 -31.09 13.11
C TYR A 15 -11.53 -30.14 13.82
N GLN A 16 -12.17 -30.61 14.90
CA GLN A 16 -13.06 -29.77 15.72
C GLN A 16 -12.30 -28.80 16.64
N GLN A 17 -11.01 -29.04 16.90
CA GLN A 17 -10.15 -28.18 17.73
C GLN A 17 -9.28 -27.19 16.94
N GLY A 18 -9.43 -27.13 15.61
CA GLY A 18 -8.68 -26.17 14.78
C GLY A 18 -7.16 -26.39 14.77
N LEU A 19 -6.68 -27.58 15.14
CA LEU A 19 -5.25 -27.93 15.21
C LEU A 19 -4.64 -28.31 13.85
N LEU A 20 -5.46 -28.37 12.81
CA LEU A 20 -5.04 -28.57 11.42
C LEU A 20 -5.52 -27.39 10.59
N SER A 21 -4.79 -26.28 10.65
CA SER A 21 -4.85 -25.26 9.61
C SER A 21 -4.35 -25.91 8.33
N TRP A 22 -5.28 -26.34 7.47
CA TRP A 22 -4.96 -26.44 6.05
C TRP A 22 -4.83 -25.01 5.54
N ASP A 23 -3.64 -24.44 5.75
CA ASP A 23 -3.14 -23.37 4.90
C ASP A 23 -3.19 -23.93 3.48
N LYS A 24 -4.28 -23.59 2.78
CA LYS A 24 -4.32 -23.76 1.34
C LYS A 24 -3.09 -23.02 0.83
N PRO A 25 -2.16 -23.68 0.11
CA PRO A 25 -1.10 -22.94 -0.54
C PRO A 25 -1.75 -21.83 -1.37
N PRO A 26 -1.22 -20.60 -1.39
CA PRO A 26 -1.74 -19.56 -2.28
C PRO A 26 -1.80 -20.15 -3.69
N ALA A 27 -2.98 -20.06 -4.30
CA ALA A 27 -3.31 -20.75 -5.54
C ALA A 27 -2.23 -20.50 -6.59
N SER A 28 -1.46 -21.54 -6.90
CA SER A 28 -0.37 -21.50 -7.87
C SER A 28 -0.91 -21.53 -9.30
N GLY A 29 -1.48 -20.41 -9.74
CA GLY A 29 -1.69 -20.12 -11.15
C GLY A 29 -0.54 -19.27 -11.70
N PRO A 30 -0.25 -19.29 -13.02
CA PRO A 30 0.74 -18.38 -13.60
C PRO A 30 0.27 -16.95 -13.37
N ALA A 31 0.94 -16.27 -12.46
CA ALA A 31 0.62 -14.91 -12.09
C ALA A 31 1.06 -13.99 -13.25
N LYS A 32 0.15 -13.13 -13.72
CA LYS A 32 0.36 -12.25 -14.88
C LYS A 32 -0.03 -10.84 -14.50
N ALA A 33 0.70 -9.86 -15.04
CA ALA A 33 0.25 -8.49 -15.04
C ALA A 33 -1.01 -8.36 -15.90
N VAL A 34 -2.06 -7.74 -15.36
CA VAL A 34 -3.33 -7.50 -16.05
C VAL A 34 -3.79 -6.07 -15.86
N ALA A 35 -4.43 -5.50 -16.89
CA ALA A 35 -5.07 -4.20 -16.77
C ALA A 35 -6.18 -4.24 -15.70
N LEU A 36 -6.24 -3.21 -14.88
CA LEU A 36 -7.18 -3.13 -13.77
C LEU A 36 -8.43 -2.31 -14.13
N PRO A 37 -9.60 -2.67 -13.56
CA PRO A 37 -10.77 -1.80 -13.61
C PRO A 37 -10.43 -0.44 -12.99
N GLY A 38 -10.80 0.65 -13.66
CA GLY A 38 -10.51 2.01 -13.20
C GLY A 38 -9.13 2.56 -13.62
N GLY A 39 -8.25 1.72 -14.18
CA GLY A 39 -6.93 2.14 -14.67
C GLY A 39 -5.78 1.46 -13.92
N GLY A 40 -4.58 1.57 -14.48
CA GLY A 40 -3.38 0.90 -13.99
C GLY A 40 -3.29 -0.58 -14.39
N THR A 41 -2.21 -1.20 -13.93
CA THR A 41 -1.85 -2.59 -14.25
C THR A 41 -1.43 -3.29 -12.96
N SER A 42 -1.90 -4.52 -12.75
CA SER A 42 -1.46 -5.32 -11.60
C SER A 42 0.01 -5.74 -11.76
N ASP A 43 0.71 -5.86 -10.64
CA ASP A 43 2.03 -6.49 -10.55
C ASP A 43 1.92 -8.01 -10.35
N GLY A 44 0.90 -8.62 -10.98
CA GLY A 44 0.60 -10.04 -10.80
C GLY A 44 1.77 -10.93 -11.22
N ASP A 45 2.58 -10.53 -12.19
CA ASP A 45 3.79 -11.25 -12.61
C ASP A 45 4.93 -11.24 -11.55
N ARG A 46 4.72 -10.56 -10.42
CA ARG A 46 5.69 -10.40 -9.32
C ARG A 46 5.23 -11.04 -8.00
N CYS A 47 4.10 -11.73 -8.00
CA CYS A 47 3.58 -12.42 -6.82
C CYS A 47 4.61 -13.31 -6.12
N GLY A 48 4.68 -13.20 -4.79
CA GLY A 48 5.65 -13.91 -3.94
C GLY A 48 7.09 -13.37 -4.00
N THR A 49 7.35 -12.31 -4.78
CA THR A 49 8.67 -11.67 -4.79
C THR A 49 8.82 -10.83 -3.53
N LYS A 50 9.89 -11.05 -2.77
CA LYS A 50 10.23 -10.24 -1.58
C LYS A 50 10.92 -8.94 -1.96
N GLY A 51 10.56 -7.85 -1.29
CA GLY A 51 11.13 -6.52 -1.52
C GLY A 51 10.85 -5.97 -2.93
N TYR A 52 9.79 -6.42 -3.60
CA TYR A 52 9.42 -5.89 -4.89
C TYR A 52 8.77 -4.51 -4.74
N HIS A 53 9.28 -3.54 -5.48
CA HIS A 53 8.68 -2.22 -5.64
C HIS A 53 8.78 -1.81 -7.11
N HIS A 54 7.69 -1.28 -7.66
CA HIS A 54 7.67 -0.81 -9.04
C HIS A 54 8.69 0.33 -9.25
N PHE A 55 8.73 1.28 -8.30
CA PHE A 55 9.77 2.29 -8.25
C PHE A 55 10.88 1.87 -7.28
N PRO A 56 12.17 2.05 -7.64
CA PRO A 56 13.28 1.77 -6.74
C PRO A 56 13.23 2.67 -5.50
N LEU A 57 12.82 2.09 -4.37
CA LEU A 57 12.72 2.78 -3.09
C LEU A 57 14.07 2.84 -2.38
N PRO A 58 14.38 3.94 -1.66
CA PRO A 58 15.52 3.94 -0.74
C PRO A 58 15.25 2.99 0.43
N ALA A 59 16.29 2.38 1.01
CA ALA A 59 16.15 1.41 2.10
C ALA A 59 15.32 1.92 3.30
N ALA A 60 15.39 3.22 3.58
CA ALA A 60 14.61 3.86 4.65
C ALA A 60 13.08 3.86 4.41
N ALA A 61 12.62 3.65 3.17
CA ALA A 61 11.19 3.61 2.84
C ALA A 61 10.50 2.31 3.30
N SER A 62 11.27 1.27 3.61
CA SER A 62 10.77 -0.02 4.10
C SER A 62 10.96 -0.19 5.60
N SER A 63 11.39 0.85 6.31
CA SER A 63 11.56 0.86 7.77
C SER A 63 10.48 1.72 8.43
N PRO A 64 10.09 1.43 9.68
CA PRO A 64 9.26 2.34 10.48
C PRO A 64 9.86 3.74 10.48
N ALA A 65 9.02 4.75 10.28
CA ALA A 65 9.47 6.13 10.36
C ALA A 65 9.86 6.45 11.82
N PRO A 66 11.00 7.13 12.06
CA PRO A 66 11.27 7.72 13.36
C PRO A 66 10.19 8.72 13.73
N GLN A 67 9.77 8.77 15.00
CA GLN A 67 8.83 9.79 15.44
C GLN A 67 9.40 11.21 15.20
N ALA A 68 8.61 12.02 14.49
CA ALA A 68 8.69 13.48 14.41
C ALA A 68 10.09 14.11 14.16
N THR A 69 10.92 13.55 13.27
CA THR A 69 12.04 14.33 12.70
C THR A 69 11.55 15.10 11.47
N PRO A 70 11.66 16.44 11.43
CA PRO A 70 11.34 17.21 10.23
C PRO A 70 12.22 16.74 9.06
N ARG A 71 11.65 16.02 8.09
CA ARG A 71 12.40 15.66 6.89
C ARG A 71 12.40 16.86 5.94
N PRO A 72 13.55 17.23 5.39
CA PRO A 72 13.63 18.36 4.48
C PRO A 72 12.92 18.03 3.15
N GLY A 73 12.11 18.97 2.66
CA GLY A 73 11.43 18.87 1.36
C GLY A 73 10.06 18.16 1.37
N PRO A 74 9.52 17.86 0.17
CA PRO A 74 8.20 17.25 0.04
C PRO A 74 8.21 15.83 0.59
N GLN A 75 7.08 15.46 1.22
CA GLN A 75 6.82 14.15 1.81
C GLN A 75 5.46 13.64 1.35
N LEU A 76 5.32 12.32 1.33
CA LEU A 76 4.06 11.63 1.15
C LEU A 76 3.79 10.86 2.44
N ASP A 77 2.58 10.99 2.96
CA ASP A 77 2.09 10.24 4.10
C ASP A 77 0.82 9.48 3.68
N LEU A 78 0.54 8.36 4.35
CA LEU A 78 -0.75 7.69 4.26
C LEU A 78 -1.75 8.44 5.14
N GLY A 79 -2.76 9.06 4.52
CA GLY A 79 -3.86 9.71 5.24
C GLY A 79 -4.89 8.72 5.75
N SER A 80 -5.16 7.69 4.96
CA SER A 80 -6.05 6.59 5.33
C SER A 80 -5.75 5.37 4.47
N TYR A 81 -6.13 4.20 4.96
CA TYR A 81 -6.26 3.01 4.14
C TYR A 81 -7.41 2.17 4.70
N GLY A 82 -8.24 1.63 3.81
CA GLY A 82 -9.48 0.96 4.17
C GLY A 82 -9.80 -0.14 3.18
N TYR A 83 -10.58 -1.12 3.61
CA TYR A 83 -11.15 -2.14 2.74
C TYR A 83 -12.68 -2.08 2.81
N SER A 84 -13.31 -2.03 1.65
CA SER A 84 -14.76 -2.12 1.53
C SER A 84 -15.14 -3.30 0.65
N GLN A 85 -16.13 -4.07 1.08
CA GLN A 85 -16.73 -5.11 0.27
C GLN A 85 -18.19 -4.76 0.01
N SER A 86 -18.50 -4.40 -1.24
CA SER A 86 -19.86 -4.12 -1.69
C SER A 86 -20.26 -5.12 -2.76
N GLY A 87 -21.38 -5.81 -2.55
CA GLY A 87 -21.95 -6.71 -3.55
C GLY A 87 -21.06 -7.92 -3.87
N ARG A 88 -21.08 -8.37 -5.14
CA ARG A 88 -20.35 -9.57 -5.61
C ARG A 88 -18.94 -9.27 -6.13
N ASP A 89 -18.50 -8.02 -6.12
CA ASP A 89 -17.34 -7.55 -6.90
C ASP A 89 -15.99 -7.66 -6.19
N GLY A 90 -15.83 -8.64 -5.29
CA GLY A 90 -14.50 -9.04 -4.77
C GLY A 90 -13.83 -8.08 -3.79
N GLY A 91 -14.41 -6.91 -3.51
CA GLY A 91 -13.89 -5.94 -2.55
C GLY A 91 -12.79 -5.03 -3.11
N THR A 92 -12.58 -3.92 -2.42
CA THR A 92 -11.75 -2.80 -2.89
C THR A 92 -11.00 -2.17 -1.73
N PHE A 93 -9.70 -1.93 -1.93
CA PHE A 93 -8.89 -1.14 -1.01
C PHE A 93 -8.91 0.33 -1.45
N HIS A 94 -9.14 1.22 -0.50
CA HIS A 94 -9.15 2.67 -0.67
C HIS A 94 -7.99 3.24 0.12
N ILE A 95 -7.16 4.04 -0.53
CA ILE A 95 -5.90 4.54 0.04
C ILE A 95 -5.88 6.06 -0.12
N GLY A 96 -5.98 6.76 1.00
CA GLY A 96 -5.86 8.21 1.07
C GLY A 96 -4.41 8.62 1.18
N LEU A 97 -4.01 9.57 0.33
CA LEU A 97 -2.69 10.17 0.25
C LEU A 97 -2.70 11.57 0.83
N LEU A 98 -1.65 11.90 1.58
CA LEU A 98 -1.38 13.26 2.04
C LEU A 98 -0.01 13.70 1.54
N PHE A 99 0.02 14.79 0.79
CA PHE A 99 1.25 15.42 0.33
C PHE A 99 1.59 16.57 1.26
N ALA A 100 2.70 16.43 1.99
CA ALA A 100 3.23 17.48 2.83
C ALA A 100 4.39 18.19 2.11
N GLN A 101 4.38 19.52 2.15
CA GLN A 101 5.31 20.37 1.40
C GLN A 101 6.71 20.46 2.04
N GLY A 102 6.84 20.06 3.32
CA GLY A 102 7.99 20.44 4.13
C GLY A 102 8.06 21.96 4.36
N PRO A 103 9.09 22.47 5.06
CA PRO A 103 9.11 23.85 5.53
C PRO A 103 9.37 24.93 4.44
N LYS A 104 9.71 24.56 3.20
CA LYS A 104 10.05 25.52 2.13
C LYS A 104 9.63 25.06 0.73
N GLY A 105 9.07 25.99 -0.06
CA GLY A 105 8.85 25.90 -1.52
C GLY A 105 7.56 25.18 -1.94
N SER A 106 6.88 25.61 -3.02
CA SER A 106 5.60 25.05 -3.50
C SER A 106 5.77 23.75 -4.29
N LEU A 107 5.11 22.68 -3.84
CA LEU A 107 5.03 21.44 -4.61
C LEU A 107 3.95 21.58 -5.68
N LYS A 108 4.37 21.44 -6.94
CA LYS A 108 3.47 21.24 -8.07
C LYS A 108 3.79 19.90 -8.69
N VAL A 109 2.76 19.12 -8.95
CA VAL A 109 2.89 17.82 -9.63
C VAL A 109 1.97 17.81 -10.84
N SER A 110 2.28 17.00 -11.83
CA SER A 110 1.32 16.75 -12.91
C SER A 110 0.09 16.01 -12.38
N ARG A 111 -1.08 16.22 -12.98
CA ARG A 111 -2.33 15.53 -12.56
C ARG A 111 -2.22 14.01 -12.64
N THR A 112 -1.38 13.50 -13.53
CA THR A 112 -1.13 12.07 -13.77
C THR A 112 0.19 11.58 -13.19
N LEU A 113 0.85 12.37 -12.33
CA LEU A 113 2.07 11.98 -11.60
C LEU A 113 3.17 11.43 -12.53
N GLY A 114 3.78 12.32 -13.30
CA GLY A 114 4.79 12.01 -14.31
C GLY A 114 4.29 11.21 -15.51
N GLY A 115 3.00 10.86 -15.57
CA GLY A 115 2.45 9.92 -16.55
C GLY A 115 2.64 8.45 -16.18
N GLU A 116 3.39 8.17 -15.11
CA GLU A 116 3.61 6.83 -14.57
C GLU A 116 2.58 6.47 -13.47
N GLY A 117 1.82 7.46 -12.96
CA GLY A 117 0.78 7.24 -11.96
C GLY A 117 1.34 6.83 -10.60
N VAL A 118 0.51 6.15 -9.81
CA VAL A 118 0.89 5.64 -8.49
C VAL A 118 1.13 4.15 -8.53
N ALA A 119 2.16 3.71 -7.80
CA ALA A 119 2.39 2.31 -7.49
C ALA A 119 1.98 2.01 -6.04
N VAL A 120 1.31 0.89 -5.86
CA VAL A 120 0.84 0.36 -4.59
C VAL A 120 1.26 -1.09 -4.52
N GLU A 121 2.01 -1.45 -3.48
CA GLU A 121 2.45 -2.81 -3.23
C GLU A 121 2.05 -3.25 -1.81
N ILE A 122 1.50 -4.46 -1.67
CA ILE A 122 1.24 -5.09 -0.39
C ILE A 122 2.13 -6.33 -0.28
N GLU A 123 3.04 -6.31 0.69
CA GLU A 123 3.97 -7.40 0.96
C GLU A 123 3.61 -8.09 2.28
N GLY A 124 3.45 -9.41 2.23
CA GLY A 124 3.30 -10.27 3.40
C GLY A 124 4.61 -11.00 3.75
N PRO A 125 4.60 -11.91 4.73
CA PRO A 125 5.80 -12.65 5.16
C PRO A 125 6.53 -13.41 4.05
N ASP A 126 5.78 -13.84 3.03
CA ASP A 126 6.26 -14.64 1.90
C ASP A 126 6.46 -13.82 0.61
N GLY A 127 6.43 -12.49 0.70
CA GLY A 127 6.62 -11.57 -0.43
C GLY A 127 5.31 -10.92 -0.90
N LEU A 128 5.35 -10.37 -2.12
CA LEU A 128 4.23 -9.60 -2.69
C LEU A 128 2.94 -10.43 -2.74
N VAL A 129 1.88 -9.92 -2.11
CA VAL A 129 0.54 -10.53 -2.07
C VAL A 129 -0.50 -9.73 -2.86
N ALA A 130 -0.19 -8.47 -3.17
CA ALA A 130 -0.96 -7.62 -4.08
C ALA A 130 -0.05 -6.51 -4.61
N GLY A 131 -0.30 -6.05 -5.83
CA GLY A 131 0.40 -4.89 -6.34
C GLY A 131 -0.23 -4.34 -7.60
N ALA A 132 -0.10 -3.04 -7.79
CA ALA A 132 -0.40 -2.39 -9.05
C ALA A 132 0.38 -1.10 -9.24
N HIS A 133 0.61 -0.74 -10.49
CA HIS A 133 1.22 0.53 -10.89
C HIS A 133 0.39 1.24 -11.96
N GLY A 134 0.69 2.53 -12.21
CA GLY A 134 -0.11 3.34 -13.12
C GLY A 134 -1.51 3.65 -12.62
N LEU A 135 -1.75 3.53 -11.31
CA LEU A 135 -3.06 3.81 -10.73
C LEU A 135 -3.35 5.32 -10.80
N PRO A 136 -4.56 5.73 -11.23
CA PRO A 136 -4.94 7.12 -11.22
C PRO A 136 -5.22 7.62 -9.80
N VAL A 137 -4.99 8.90 -9.55
CA VAL A 137 -5.34 9.58 -8.30
C VAL A 137 -6.60 10.41 -8.51
N THR A 138 -7.56 10.23 -7.62
CA THR A 138 -8.69 11.14 -7.46
C THR A 138 -8.27 12.24 -6.49
N TRP A 139 -7.96 13.42 -7.01
CA TRP A 139 -7.48 14.53 -6.19
C TRP A 139 -8.61 15.15 -5.37
N ASP A 140 -8.32 15.45 -4.10
CA ASP A 140 -9.23 16.26 -3.29
C ASP A 140 -9.32 17.65 -3.90
N SER A 141 -10.53 18.19 -4.04
CA SER A 141 -10.75 19.51 -4.63
C SER A 141 -9.81 20.54 -3.99
N PRO A 142 -8.88 21.16 -4.74
CA PRO A 142 -7.94 22.11 -4.17
C PRO A 142 -8.74 23.29 -3.58
N ARG A 143 -8.46 23.63 -2.31
CA ARG A 143 -9.18 24.66 -1.53
C ARG A 143 -9.15 26.08 -2.11
N LYS A 144 -8.64 26.29 -3.33
CA LYS A 144 -8.70 27.57 -4.06
C LYS A 144 -9.20 27.36 -5.49
N THR A 145 -10.49 27.60 -5.69
CA THR A 145 -11.10 27.83 -6.99
C THR A 145 -10.41 29.03 -7.66
N GLY A 146 -9.79 28.80 -8.83
CA GLY A 146 -9.30 29.88 -9.69
C GLY A 146 -7.93 29.67 -10.36
N ARG A 147 -7.19 28.62 -10.00
CA ARG A 147 -5.89 28.31 -10.64
C ARG A 147 -5.68 26.82 -10.90
N GLU A 148 -6.77 26.10 -11.13
CA GLU A 148 -6.67 24.73 -11.61
C GLU A 148 -6.15 24.73 -13.05
N ASP A 149 -4.87 24.47 -13.17
CA ASP A 149 -4.34 23.97 -14.43
C ASP A 149 -4.93 22.57 -14.67
N LYS A 150 -5.43 22.30 -15.88
CA LYS A 150 -5.90 20.96 -16.26
C LYS A 150 -4.77 19.93 -16.31
N THR A 151 -3.52 20.38 -16.24
CA THR A 151 -2.34 19.53 -16.37
C THR A 151 -1.54 19.37 -15.08
N HIS A 152 -1.69 20.30 -14.12
CA HIS A 152 -0.96 20.28 -12.84
C HIS A 152 -1.88 20.42 -11.63
N ILE A 153 -1.45 19.86 -10.50
CA ILE A 153 -2.02 20.08 -9.17
C ILE A 153 -1.06 20.96 -8.38
N ASP A 154 -1.59 22.03 -7.79
CA ASP A 154 -0.86 22.88 -6.85
C ASP A 154 -1.10 22.37 -5.42
N LEU A 155 -0.05 21.81 -4.82
CA LEU A 155 -0.04 21.26 -3.47
C LEU A 155 0.60 22.24 -2.47
N THR A 156 0.57 23.54 -2.77
CA THR A 156 0.99 24.59 -1.83
C THR A 156 0.12 24.57 -0.58
N GLY A 157 0.74 24.42 0.59
CA GLY A 157 0.05 24.24 1.87
C GLY A 157 -0.30 22.78 2.18
N GLY A 158 0.15 21.86 1.34
CA GLY A 158 -0.23 20.46 1.36
C GLY A 158 -1.48 20.18 0.53
N GLY A 159 -1.79 18.90 0.35
CA GLY A 159 -2.98 18.45 -0.37
C GLY A 159 -3.19 16.95 -0.21
N GLY A 160 -4.30 16.47 -0.74
CA GLY A 160 -4.69 15.07 -0.62
C GLY A 160 -5.31 14.53 -1.89
N GLY A 161 -5.42 13.21 -1.93
CA GLY A 161 -6.13 12.48 -2.97
C GLY A 161 -6.28 11.03 -2.59
N GLU A 162 -7.05 10.29 -3.38
CA GLU A 162 -7.39 8.90 -3.11
C GLU A 162 -7.06 8.01 -4.30
N ILE A 163 -6.63 6.79 -3.98
CA ILE A 163 -6.39 5.72 -4.94
C ILE A 163 -7.25 4.52 -4.57
N THR A 164 -7.73 3.85 -5.60
CA THR A 164 -8.46 2.61 -5.48
C THR A 164 -7.60 1.45 -5.98
N LEU A 165 -7.39 0.44 -5.14
CA LEU A 165 -6.77 -0.83 -5.52
C LEU A 165 -7.85 -1.92 -5.51
N PRO A 166 -8.30 -2.41 -6.67
CA PRO A 166 -9.32 -3.46 -6.74
C PRO A 166 -8.74 -4.82 -6.34
N ALA A 167 -9.57 -5.73 -5.82
CA ALA A 167 -9.13 -7.09 -5.47
C ALA A 167 -8.54 -7.90 -6.63
N ARG A 168 -8.78 -7.48 -7.89
CA ARG A 168 -8.12 -8.06 -9.07
C ARG A 168 -6.59 -7.85 -9.07
N ALA A 169 -6.07 -6.90 -8.29
CA ALA A 169 -4.64 -6.69 -8.08
C ALA A 169 -4.00 -7.67 -7.07
N LEU A 170 -4.81 -8.48 -6.39
CA LEU A 170 -4.31 -9.50 -5.49
C LEU A 170 -3.64 -10.63 -6.25
N CYS A 171 -2.60 -11.19 -5.64
CA CYS A 171 -1.98 -12.40 -6.12
C CYS A 171 -2.95 -13.58 -6.08
N PRO A 172 -2.84 -14.53 -7.03
CA PRO A 172 -3.69 -15.71 -7.07
C PRO A 172 -3.77 -16.43 -5.70
N GLY A 173 -5.01 -16.67 -5.24
CA GLY A 173 -5.29 -17.39 -4.00
C GLY A 173 -5.29 -16.55 -2.72
N TYR A 174 -4.95 -15.26 -2.78
CA TYR A 174 -5.11 -14.37 -1.64
C TYR A 174 -6.56 -13.87 -1.54
N ASP A 175 -7.09 -13.89 -0.32
CA ASP A 175 -8.40 -13.32 0.00
C ASP A 175 -8.25 -11.85 0.42
N ALA A 176 -9.07 -10.96 -0.15
CA ALA A 176 -8.97 -9.53 0.10
C ALA A 176 -9.18 -9.15 1.57
N ASN A 177 -10.11 -9.83 2.25
CA ASN A 177 -10.38 -9.57 3.67
C ASN A 177 -9.26 -10.10 4.58
N ALA A 178 -8.64 -11.23 4.22
CA ALA A 178 -7.45 -11.73 4.92
C ALA A 178 -6.26 -10.76 4.75
N VAL A 179 -6.02 -10.26 3.53
CA VAL A 179 -4.99 -9.25 3.26
C VAL A 179 -5.28 -7.98 4.07
N TRP A 180 -6.52 -7.50 4.08
CA TRP A 180 -6.94 -6.36 4.89
C TRP A 180 -6.65 -6.54 6.37
N LYS A 181 -6.96 -7.70 6.95
CA LYS A 181 -6.62 -8.01 8.35
C LYS A 181 -5.11 -8.00 8.60
N GLY A 182 -4.31 -8.47 7.63
CA GLY A 182 -2.85 -8.44 7.72
C GLY A 182 -2.26 -7.04 7.74
N LEU A 183 -2.94 -6.06 7.12
CA LEU A 183 -2.53 -4.65 7.12
C LEU A 183 -2.83 -3.91 8.42
N GLN A 184 -3.68 -4.48 9.29
CA GLN A 184 -4.03 -3.85 10.56
C GLN A 184 -2.93 -4.11 11.60
N PRO A 185 -2.43 -3.07 12.29
CA PRO A 185 -1.54 -3.29 13.42
C PRO A 185 -2.28 -4.05 14.53
N PRO A 186 -1.61 -4.96 15.25
CA PRO A 186 -2.22 -5.64 16.38
C PRO A 186 -2.57 -4.64 17.49
N ILE A 187 -3.79 -4.75 18.02
CA ILE A 187 -4.28 -3.91 19.12
C ILE A 187 -4.64 -4.77 20.34
N ASP A 188 -4.40 -4.24 21.54
CA ASP A 188 -4.84 -4.86 22.79
C ASP A 188 -6.29 -4.49 23.16
N SER A 189 -6.79 -5.00 24.29
CA SER A 189 -8.14 -4.71 24.79
C SER A 189 -8.37 -3.23 25.16
N SER A 190 -7.32 -2.41 25.22
CA SER A 190 -7.38 -0.96 25.46
C SER A 190 -7.34 -0.13 24.17
N ASN A 191 -7.34 -0.78 22.99
CA ASN A 191 -7.12 -0.16 21.68
C ASN A 191 -5.73 0.47 21.51
N THR A 192 -4.73 -0.05 22.24
CA THR A 192 -3.34 0.37 22.06
C THR A 192 -2.67 -0.50 20.99
N MET A 193 -1.98 0.12 20.04
CA MET A 193 -1.16 -0.61 19.05
C MET A 193 0.02 -1.27 19.77
N THR A 194 0.18 -2.58 19.57
CA THR A 194 1.16 -3.41 20.30
C THR A 194 2.33 -3.88 19.44
N GLY A 195 2.32 -3.57 18.14
CA GLY A 195 3.36 -3.98 17.22
C GLY A 195 3.12 -3.52 15.79
N GLN A 196 3.98 -3.98 14.89
CA GLN A 196 3.87 -3.73 13.46
C GLN A 196 2.73 -4.58 12.85
N PRO A 197 2.07 -4.09 11.79
CA PRO A 197 1.17 -4.91 11.00
C PRO A 197 1.93 -6.10 10.39
N ALA A 198 1.25 -7.23 10.20
CA ALA A 198 1.87 -8.41 9.61
C ALA A 198 2.25 -8.18 8.13
N TYR A 199 1.47 -7.34 7.44
CA TYR A 199 1.65 -7.00 6.03
C TYR A 199 1.98 -5.52 5.91
N THR A 200 2.89 -5.21 4.99
CA THR A 200 3.29 -3.84 4.68
C THR A 200 2.58 -3.37 3.42
N LEU A 201 1.79 -2.31 3.53
CA LEU A 201 1.31 -1.50 2.42
C LEU A 201 2.37 -0.44 2.13
N THR A 202 2.84 -0.39 0.89
CA THR A 202 3.72 0.66 0.39
C THR A 202 3.03 1.38 -0.77
N VAL A 203 3.11 2.70 -0.76
CA VAL A 203 2.64 3.54 -1.86
C VAL A 203 3.79 4.40 -2.32
N SER A 204 3.97 4.52 -3.64
CA SER A 204 5.05 5.31 -4.21
C SER A 204 4.63 6.09 -5.45
N VAL A 205 5.15 7.32 -5.53
CA VAL A 205 4.77 8.32 -6.53
C VAL A 205 6.02 8.94 -7.12
N ARG A 206 6.09 8.96 -8.46
CA ARG A 206 7.18 9.59 -9.20
C ARG A 206 6.66 10.75 -10.04
N ASP A 207 7.17 11.95 -9.80
CA ASP A 207 6.83 13.13 -10.60
C ASP A 207 8.03 14.09 -10.68
N PRO A 208 8.37 14.62 -11.87
CA PRO A 208 9.48 15.56 -12.03
C PRO A 208 9.42 16.78 -11.10
N GLY A 209 8.22 17.28 -10.79
CA GLY A 209 8.02 18.43 -9.91
C GLY A 209 8.51 18.20 -8.47
N ILE A 210 8.52 16.95 -8.00
CA ILE A 210 9.13 16.57 -6.71
C ILE A 210 10.63 16.86 -6.74
N GLY A 211 11.30 16.47 -7.82
CA GLY A 211 12.73 16.68 -8.00
C GLY A 211 13.10 18.15 -8.20
N GLU A 212 12.28 18.89 -8.93
CA GLU A 212 12.43 20.33 -9.10
C GLU A 212 12.34 21.07 -7.76
N LEU A 213 11.33 20.75 -6.93
CA LEU A 213 11.21 21.35 -5.61
C LEU A 213 12.43 21.02 -4.75
N ARG A 214 12.81 19.74 -4.67
CA ARG A 214 13.98 19.27 -3.91
C ARG A 214 15.27 19.99 -4.30
N LYS A 215 15.53 20.13 -5.61
CA LYS A 215 16.66 20.91 -6.13
C LYS A 215 16.60 22.37 -5.70
N SER A 216 15.41 23.00 -5.79
CA SER A 216 15.25 24.42 -5.44
C SER A 216 15.53 24.75 -3.98
N ILE A 217 15.36 23.77 -3.08
CA ILE A 217 15.61 23.92 -1.64
C ILE A 217 16.93 23.28 -1.17
N GLY A 218 17.77 22.79 -2.09
CA GLY A 218 19.07 22.20 -1.76
C GLY A 218 19.02 20.83 -1.09
N VAL A 219 17.96 20.05 -1.32
CA VAL A 219 17.75 18.73 -0.69
C VAL A 219 17.80 17.65 -1.77
N PRO A 220 18.95 16.97 -1.97
CA PRO A 220 19.10 16.00 -3.07
C PRO A 220 18.43 14.64 -2.79
N VAL A 221 17.98 14.40 -1.55
CA VAL A 221 17.61 13.07 -1.08
C VAL A 221 16.32 12.59 -1.77
N GLY A 222 16.42 11.51 -2.57
CA GLY A 222 15.28 10.77 -3.11
C GLY A 222 14.82 11.14 -4.53
N GLY A 223 15.47 12.08 -5.22
CA GLY A 223 15.16 12.41 -6.62
C GLY A 223 13.70 12.85 -6.83
N ASN A 224 13.00 12.23 -7.78
CA ASN A 224 11.62 12.56 -8.16
C ASN A 224 10.57 11.70 -7.44
N LEU A 225 10.97 10.92 -6.43
CA LEU A 225 10.17 9.87 -5.81
C LEU A 225 9.75 10.24 -4.38
N LEU A 226 8.48 10.02 -4.08
CA LEU A 226 7.93 10.00 -2.73
C LEU A 226 7.36 8.61 -2.45
N SER A 227 7.37 8.21 -1.18
CA SER A 227 6.78 6.95 -0.75
C SER A 227 6.26 7.05 0.68
N ALA A 228 5.24 6.26 0.98
CA ALA A 228 4.65 6.11 2.31
C ALA A 228 4.34 4.64 2.59
N ASN A 229 4.29 4.26 3.86
CA ASN A 229 3.94 2.90 4.28
C ASN A 229 3.03 2.91 5.53
N ASN A 230 2.42 1.76 5.86
CA ASN A 230 1.53 1.60 7.02
C ASN A 230 2.25 1.16 8.31
N LEU A 231 3.58 1.22 8.36
CA LEU A 231 4.32 0.80 9.55
C LEU A 231 4.07 1.77 10.70
N VAL A 232 3.90 1.22 11.89
CA VAL A 232 3.75 2.00 13.13
C VAL A 232 5.11 2.63 13.43
N PRO A 233 5.21 3.94 13.70
CA PRO A 233 6.47 4.55 14.10
C PRO A 233 7.09 3.83 15.28
N ASP A 234 8.41 3.60 15.24
CA ASP A 234 9.10 3.02 16.39
C ASP A 234 8.92 3.94 17.61
N GLY A 235 8.65 3.34 18.77
CA GLY A 235 8.57 4.05 20.05
C GLY A 235 9.91 4.73 20.40
N PRO A 236 9.92 5.60 21.43
CA PRO A 236 11.15 6.21 21.92
C PRO A 236 12.16 5.19 22.45
#